data_AF-A0A379K536-F1
#
_entry.id   AF-A0A379K536-F1
#
_cell.length_a   1.000
_cell.length_b   1.000
_cell.length_c   1.000
_cell.angle_alpha   90.00
_cell.angle_beta   90.00
_cell.angle_gamma   90.00
#
_symmetry.space_group_name_H-M   'P 1'
#
loop_
_entity.id
_entity.type
_entity.pdbx_description
1 polymer ?
#
loop_
_entity_poly.entity_id
_entity_poly.type
_entity_poly.pdbx_seq_one_letter_code
_entity_poly.pdbx_strand_id
1 'polypeptide(L)'
;MSNTGSGLLAGKWPAVVNSYDPDSRTCAISIPGQTDGAEAQLIAEIEYPIGDKSRSATMTEIEILPGDLVWVEFIQGDPRYPLITGWRNPTRGNSKNWRRWHHANIELLADQQMRLVAGQSILLQVGGSTITLTQADITALAGKINLN
;
A
#
# COMPACT_ATOMS: atom_id res chain seq x y z
N MET A 1 36.13 -12.76 18.70
CA MET A 1 35.57 -11.40 18.95
C MET A 1 36.56 -10.37 18.43
N SER A 2 36.31 -9.80 17.25
CA SER A 2 36.96 -8.55 16.85
C SER A 2 35.90 -7.59 16.34
N ASN A 3 35.58 -6.63 17.20
CA ASN A 3 34.72 -5.50 16.95
C ASN A 3 35.56 -4.45 16.21
N THR A 4 35.54 -4.47 14.88
CA THR A 4 36.21 -3.49 14.00
C THR A 4 35.11 -2.77 13.22
N GLY A 5 34.82 -1.53 13.61
CA GLY A 5 33.67 -0.77 13.16
C GLY A 5 33.50 -0.72 11.64
N SER A 6 32.32 -1.15 11.19
CA SER A 6 31.65 -0.63 10.00
C SER A 6 30.16 -0.64 10.35
N GLY A 7 29.68 0.49 10.86
CA GLY A 7 28.34 0.68 11.40
C GLY A 7 27.28 0.69 10.30
N LEU A 8 27.08 -0.45 9.65
CA LEU A 8 25.93 -0.68 8.80
C LEU A 8 24.75 -0.98 9.72
N LEU A 9 23.74 -0.11 9.72
CA LEU A 9 22.47 -0.38 10.40
C LEU A 9 21.75 -1.49 9.63
N ALA A 10 22.11 -2.74 9.91
CA ALA A 10 21.53 -3.91 9.28
C ALA A 10 20.20 -4.29 9.95
N GLY A 11 19.21 -4.65 9.13
CA GLY A 11 17.90 -5.13 9.58
C GLY A 11 16.78 -4.10 9.44
N LYS A 12 15.55 -4.55 9.74
CA LYS A 12 14.32 -3.74 9.64
C LYS A 12 14.08 -2.95 10.92
N TRP A 13 13.87 -1.65 10.75
CA TRP A 13 13.57 -0.70 11.82
C TRP A 13 12.09 -0.33 11.81
N PRO A 14 11.41 -0.34 12.98
CA PRO A 14 10.03 0.11 13.04
C PRO A 14 10.00 1.63 12.91
N ALA A 15 9.21 2.13 11.98
CA ALA A 15 9.04 3.57 11.76
C ALA A 15 7.56 3.95 11.69
N VAL A 16 7.32 5.26 11.73
CA VAL A 16 6.02 5.89 11.52
C VAL A 16 6.17 6.91 10.39
N VAL A 17 5.22 6.91 9.46
CA VAL A 17 5.13 7.95 8.42
C VAL A 17 4.58 9.23 9.05
N ASN A 18 5.32 10.33 8.95
CA ASN A 18 4.90 11.64 9.40
C ASN A 18 4.14 12.38 8.29
N SER A 19 4.62 12.29 7.05
CA SER A 19 3.99 12.88 5.87
C SER A 19 4.40 12.15 4.59
N TYR A 20 3.59 12.30 3.54
CA TYR A 20 3.83 11.78 2.20
C TYR A 20 3.88 12.95 1.20
N ASP A 21 4.88 12.94 0.31
CA ASP A 21 4.97 13.84 -0.83
C ASP A 21 4.65 13.08 -2.12
N PRO A 22 3.50 13.34 -2.77
CA PRO A 22 3.08 12.61 -3.96
C PRO A 22 3.92 12.91 -5.21
N ASP A 23 4.53 14.09 -5.30
CA ASP A 23 5.32 14.49 -6.47
C ASP A 23 6.64 13.70 -6.55
N SER A 24 7.30 13.56 -5.39
CA SER A 24 8.55 12.79 -5.28
C SER A 24 8.35 11.32 -4.91
N ARG A 25 7.14 10.95 -4.46
CA ARG A 25 6.80 9.62 -3.89
C ARG A 25 7.71 9.23 -2.74
N THR A 26 8.00 10.19 -1.87
CA THR A 26 8.81 9.99 -0.68
C THR A 26 8.03 10.27 0.59
N CYS A 27 8.49 9.70 1.70
CA CYS A 27 7.84 9.83 3.00
C CYS A 27 8.80 10.44 4.01
N ALA A 28 8.36 11.48 4.72
CA ALA A 28 9.03 11.88 5.94
C ALA A 28 8.68 10.86 7.03
N ILE A 29 9.68 10.28 7.69
CA ILE A 29 9.49 9.23 8.69
C ILE A 29 10.15 9.57 10.02
N SER A 30 9.69 8.91 11.08
CA SER A 30 10.33 8.87 12.39
C SER A 30 10.61 7.42 12.80
N ILE A 31 11.77 7.19 13.41
CA ILE A 31 12.16 5.91 14.00
C ILE A 31 12.22 6.12 15.53
N PRO A 32 11.22 5.65 16.29
CA PRO A 32 11.15 5.89 17.73
C PRO A 32 12.44 5.48 18.46
N GLY A 33 12.95 6.36 19.32
CA GLY A 33 14.20 6.19 20.05
C GLY A 33 15.47 6.50 19.25
N GLN A 34 15.40 6.59 17.92
CA GLN A 34 16.55 6.91 17.06
C GLN A 34 16.49 8.33 16.51
N THR A 35 15.31 8.84 16.19
CA THR A 35 15.11 10.20 15.63
C THR A 35 14.50 11.16 16.64
N ASP A 36 14.39 10.77 17.91
CA ASP A 36 13.76 11.59 18.95
C ASP A 36 14.61 12.84 19.23
N GLY A 37 14.01 14.02 19.07
CA GLY A 37 14.70 15.30 19.24
C GLY A 37 15.57 15.73 18.04
N ALA A 38 15.51 15.02 16.91
CA ALA A 38 16.19 15.45 15.70
C ALA A 38 15.52 16.70 15.09
N GLU A 39 16.32 17.66 14.64
CA GLU A 39 15.83 18.88 13.97
C GLU A 39 15.33 18.61 12.55
N ALA A 40 15.92 17.62 11.87
CA ALA A 40 15.57 17.22 10.51
C ALA A 40 14.87 15.86 10.49
N GLN A 41 13.83 15.76 9.66
CA GLN A 41 13.14 14.49 9.41
C GLN A 41 13.93 13.64 8.41
N LEU A 42 13.86 12.31 8.58
CA LEU A 42 14.40 11.37 7.61
C LEU A 42 13.41 11.26 6.44
N ILE A 43 13.91 11.44 5.22
CA ILE A 43 13.12 11.27 4.00
C ILE A 43 13.43 9.89 3.41
N ALA A 44 12.41 9.05 3.36
CA ALA A 44 12.51 7.67 2.89
C ALA A 44 11.93 7.50 1.49
N GLU A 45 12.60 6.69 0.68
CA GLU A 45 12.04 6.15 -0.57
C GLU A 45 11.07 5.00 -0.26
N ILE A 46 10.21 4.68 -1.23
CA ILE A 46 9.27 3.56 -1.15
C ILE A 46 9.79 2.42 -2.03
N GLU A 47 10.00 1.25 -1.42
CA GLU A 47 10.28 0.02 -2.15
C GLU A 47 8.99 -0.49 -2.79
N TYR A 48 8.88 -0.30 -4.11
CA TYR A 48 7.76 -0.84 -4.86
C TYR A 48 7.89 -2.36 -4.99
N PRO A 49 6.88 -3.14 -4.61
CA PRO A 49 6.92 -4.58 -4.78
C PRO A 49 6.91 -4.95 -6.26
N ILE A 50 7.55 -6.07 -6.60
CA ILE A 50 7.52 -6.59 -7.97
C ILE A 50 6.07 -6.82 -8.40
N GLY A 51 5.68 -6.16 -9.49
CA GLY A 51 4.30 -6.14 -10.02
C GLY A 51 3.67 -4.75 -9.98
N ASP A 52 4.02 -3.95 -8.98
CA ASP A 52 3.60 -2.55 -8.86
C ASP A 52 4.63 -1.64 -9.52
N LYS A 53 4.31 -1.12 -10.71
CA LYS A 53 5.26 -0.31 -11.48
C LYS A 53 5.33 1.11 -10.92
N SER A 54 6.52 1.55 -10.49
CA SER A 54 6.75 2.94 -10.09
C SER A 54 6.82 3.91 -11.29
N ARG A 55 7.08 3.40 -12.50
CA ARG A 55 7.17 4.18 -13.74
C ARG A 55 6.65 3.36 -14.92
N SER A 56 5.79 3.96 -15.76
CA SER A 56 5.30 3.52 -17.10
C SER A 56 3.86 4.01 -17.32
N ALA A 57 3.24 3.67 -18.45
CA ALA A 57 1.83 3.96 -18.73
C ALA A 57 0.86 3.35 -17.70
N THR A 58 1.24 2.28 -17.02
CA THR A 58 0.46 1.62 -15.98
C THR A 58 1.13 1.79 -14.61
N MET A 59 1.74 2.94 -14.36
CA MET A 59 2.36 3.21 -13.06
C MET A 59 1.29 3.19 -11.97
N THR A 60 1.63 2.63 -10.82
CA THR A 60 0.75 2.59 -9.66
C THR A 60 1.29 3.52 -8.59
N GLU A 61 0.37 4.17 -7.90
CA GLU A 61 0.62 4.87 -6.66
C GLU A 61 0.12 3.95 -5.54
N ILE A 62 0.96 3.74 -4.54
CA ILE A 62 0.56 3.04 -3.31
C ILE A 62 0.17 4.14 -2.35
N GLU A 63 -1.09 4.13 -1.89
CA GLU A 63 -1.56 5.10 -0.91
C GLU A 63 -0.73 4.97 0.38
N ILE A 64 -0.08 6.06 0.77
CA ILE A 64 0.62 6.21 2.06
C ILE A 64 0.03 7.40 2.79
N LEU A 65 -0.32 7.23 4.06
CA LEU A 65 -0.94 8.25 4.90
C LEU A 65 -0.08 8.58 6.13
N PRO A 66 -0.16 9.81 6.67
CA PRO A 66 0.39 10.13 7.98
C PRO A 66 -0.12 9.17 9.07
N GLY A 67 0.77 8.73 9.95
CA GLY A 67 0.49 7.79 11.05
C GLY A 67 0.69 6.33 10.69
N ASP A 68 0.93 6.02 9.41
CA ASP A 68 1.17 4.67 8.94
C ASP A 68 2.39 4.02 9.58
N LEU A 69 2.24 2.75 9.96
CA LEU A 69 3.30 1.96 10.57
C LEU A 69 4.03 1.17 9.48
N VAL A 70 5.35 1.37 9.38
CA VAL A 70 6.16 0.77 8.32
C VAL A 70 7.45 0.14 8.85
N TRP A 71 8.03 -0.74 8.04
CA TRP A 71 9.38 -1.26 8.22
C TRP A 71 10.35 -0.53 7.30
N VAL A 72 11.44 -0.04 7.86
CA VAL A 72 12.47 0.70 7.15
C VAL A 72 13.78 -0.07 7.18
N GLU A 73 14.44 -0.15 6.03
CA GLU A 73 15.85 -0.52 5.93
C GLU A 73 16.64 0.66 5.37
N PHE A 74 17.95 0.51 5.28
CA PHE A 74 18.83 1.53 4.77
C PHE A 74 19.55 1.00 3.53
N ILE A 75 19.54 1.78 2.44
CA ILE A 75 20.15 1.36 1.16
C ILE A 75 21.64 1.14 1.40
N GLN A 76 22.09 -0.10 1.19
CA GLN A 76 23.46 -0.54 1.50
C GLN A 76 23.89 -0.24 2.95
N GLY A 77 22.93 -0.16 3.89
CA GLY A 77 23.15 0.13 5.30
C GLY A 77 23.52 1.59 5.64
N ASP A 78 23.41 2.52 4.68
CA ASP A 78 23.67 3.95 4.92
C ASP A 78 22.46 4.65 5.56
N PRO A 79 22.57 5.14 6.82
CA PRO A 79 21.46 5.74 7.57
C PRO A 79 20.84 6.98 6.90
N ARG A 80 21.54 7.59 5.94
CA ARG A 80 21.05 8.77 5.21
C ARG A 80 20.05 8.43 4.12
N TYR A 81 19.96 7.16 3.73
CA TYR A 81 19.10 6.69 2.63
C TYR A 81 18.12 5.61 3.14
N PRO A 82 17.10 5.99 3.93
CA PRO A 82 16.08 5.06 4.38
C PRO A 82 15.16 4.63 3.23
N LEU A 83 14.73 3.38 3.29
CA LEU A 83 13.85 2.74 2.33
C LEU A 83 12.72 2.05 3.08
N ILE A 84 11.47 2.45 2.81
CA ILE A 84 10.29 1.75 3.31
C ILE A 84 10.15 0.44 2.54
N THR A 85 10.26 -0.68 3.24
CA THR A 85 10.24 -2.03 2.64
C THR A 85 8.88 -2.73 2.78
N GLY A 86 7.96 -2.13 3.56
CA GLY A 86 6.61 -2.64 3.69
C GLY A 86 5.88 -2.17 4.94
N TRP A 87 4.62 -2.59 5.02
CA TRP A 87 3.72 -2.29 6.12
C TRP A 87 4.08 -3.08 7.38
N ARG A 88 4.05 -2.40 8.52
CA ARG A 88 4.19 -3.02 9.83
C ARG A 88 2.82 -3.26 10.44
N ASN A 89 2.59 -4.48 10.92
CA ASN A 89 1.33 -4.84 11.54
C ASN A 89 1.10 -4.02 12.84
N PRO A 90 -0.11 -3.46 13.05
CA PRO A 90 -0.46 -2.99 14.38
C PRO A 90 -0.54 -4.19 15.33
N THR A 91 -0.16 -4.01 16.59
CA THR A 91 -0.21 -5.10 17.59
C THR A 91 -1.63 -5.46 18.01
N ARG A 92 -2.61 -4.60 17.70
CA ARG A 92 -4.05 -4.76 17.99
C ARG A 92 -4.89 -4.12 16.87
N GLY A 93 -6.16 -4.52 16.76
CA GLY A 93 -7.09 -3.92 15.78
C GLY A 93 -6.90 -4.39 14.33
N ASN A 94 -6.11 -5.44 14.10
CA ASN A 94 -5.92 -6.00 12.76
C ASN A 94 -7.23 -6.44 12.13
N SER A 95 -7.42 -6.07 10.85
CA SER A 95 -8.51 -6.59 10.02
C SER A 95 -8.38 -8.11 9.87
N LYS A 96 -9.50 -8.81 9.96
CA LYS A 96 -9.60 -10.27 9.73
C LYS A 96 -10.45 -10.52 8.50
N ASN A 97 -10.07 -11.50 7.68
CA ASN A 97 -10.83 -11.98 6.51
C ASN A 97 -11.07 -10.97 5.37
N TRP A 98 -10.44 -9.79 5.42
CA TRP A 98 -10.57 -8.76 4.39
C TRP A 98 -9.22 -8.33 3.86
N ARG A 99 -9.10 -8.29 2.53
CA ARG A 99 -8.07 -7.54 1.80
C ARG A 99 -8.74 -6.32 1.19
N ARG A 100 -8.14 -5.15 1.34
CA ARG A 100 -8.68 -3.87 0.85
C ARG A 100 -7.62 -3.15 0.03
N TRP A 101 -8.06 -2.44 -0.99
CA TRP A 101 -7.30 -1.44 -1.72
C TRP A 101 -8.11 -0.16 -1.65
N HIS A 102 -7.45 0.94 -1.30
CA HIS A 102 -8.06 2.25 -1.18
C HIS A 102 -7.18 3.26 -1.90
N HIS A 103 -7.82 4.14 -2.65
CA HIS A 103 -7.19 5.24 -3.37
C HIS A 103 -8.29 6.22 -3.80
N ALA A 104 -7.91 7.45 -4.13
CA ALA A 104 -8.86 8.43 -4.68
C ALA A 104 -9.53 7.95 -5.98
N ASN A 105 -8.77 7.25 -6.82
CA ASN A 105 -9.23 6.65 -8.07
C ASN A 105 -8.55 5.29 -8.26
N ILE A 106 -9.29 4.31 -8.80
CA ILE A 106 -8.76 2.98 -9.12
C ILE A 106 -9.15 2.65 -10.56
N GLU A 107 -8.16 2.26 -11.36
CA GLU A 107 -8.35 1.74 -12.71
C GLU A 107 -7.87 0.28 -12.76
N LEU A 108 -8.69 -0.59 -13.36
CA LEU A 108 -8.35 -2.00 -13.59
C LEU A 108 -8.45 -2.27 -15.10
N LEU A 109 -7.30 -2.46 -15.75
CA LEU A 109 -7.21 -2.72 -17.18
C LEU A 109 -6.78 -4.17 -17.45
N ALA A 110 -7.40 -4.80 -18.45
CA ALA A 110 -7.01 -6.12 -18.93
C ALA A 110 -7.25 -6.20 -20.45
N ASP A 111 -6.26 -6.68 -21.20
CA ASP A 111 -6.35 -6.74 -22.68
C ASP A 111 -7.38 -7.75 -23.19
N GLN A 112 -7.65 -8.81 -22.43
CA GLN A 112 -8.52 -9.91 -22.87
C GLN A 112 -9.74 -10.10 -21.98
N GLN A 113 -9.53 -10.36 -20.70
CA GLN A 113 -10.63 -10.67 -19.79
C GLN A 113 -10.31 -10.24 -18.36
N MET A 114 -11.31 -9.67 -17.69
CA MET A 114 -11.34 -9.49 -16.25
C MET A 114 -12.27 -10.52 -15.61
N ARG A 115 -11.79 -11.22 -14.57
CA ARG A 115 -12.59 -12.23 -13.83
C ARG A 115 -12.75 -11.81 -12.37
N LEU A 116 -13.99 -11.59 -11.95
CA LEU A 116 -14.36 -11.36 -10.55
C LEU A 116 -15.28 -12.49 -10.11
N VAL A 117 -14.83 -13.30 -9.16
CA VAL A 117 -15.58 -14.47 -8.68
C VAL A 117 -15.69 -14.39 -7.16
N ALA A 118 -16.92 -14.38 -6.66
CA ALA A 118 -17.23 -14.41 -5.24
C ALA A 118 -18.26 -15.51 -4.96
N GLY A 119 -18.12 -16.21 -3.84
CA GLY A 119 -18.99 -17.34 -3.50
C GLY A 119 -20.41 -16.95 -3.09
N GLN A 120 -20.66 -15.68 -2.77
CA GLN A 120 -21.98 -15.21 -2.33
C GLN A 120 -22.48 -14.04 -3.18
N SER A 121 -21.75 -12.92 -3.20
CA SER A 121 -22.17 -11.74 -3.94
C SER A 121 -20.99 -10.86 -4.37
N ILE A 122 -21.24 -10.06 -5.40
CA ILE A 122 -20.41 -8.91 -5.78
C ILE A 122 -21.26 -7.66 -5.59
N LEU A 123 -20.80 -6.73 -4.76
CA LEU A 123 -21.46 -5.46 -4.51
C LEU A 123 -20.78 -4.35 -5.31
N LEU A 124 -21.56 -3.61 -6.10
CA LEU A 124 -21.15 -2.40 -6.80
C LEU A 124 -21.94 -1.23 -6.22
N GLN A 125 -21.25 -0.19 -5.76
CA GLN A 125 -21.88 0.96 -5.12
C GLN A 125 -21.31 2.27 -5.68
N VAL A 126 -22.21 3.22 -6.00
CA VAL A 126 -21.87 4.58 -6.43
C VAL A 126 -22.72 5.56 -5.62
N GLY A 127 -22.06 6.36 -4.77
CA GLY A 127 -22.75 7.21 -3.81
C GLY A 127 -23.70 6.40 -2.92
N GLY A 128 -24.99 6.75 -2.92
CA GLY A 128 -26.04 6.05 -2.18
C GLY A 128 -26.72 4.90 -2.95
N SER A 129 -26.37 4.67 -4.22
CA SER A 129 -27.00 3.65 -5.06
C SER A 129 -26.16 2.37 -5.08
N THR A 130 -26.82 1.22 -4.97
CA THR A 130 -26.17 -0.10 -4.88
C THR A 130 -26.77 -1.09 -5.87
N ILE A 131 -25.91 -1.91 -6.48
CA ILE A 131 -26.26 -3.12 -7.21
C ILE A 131 -25.53 -4.29 -6.56
N THR A 132 -26.28 -5.27 -6.06
CA THR A 132 -25.73 -6.51 -5.51
C THR A 132 -26.02 -7.64 -6.48
N LEU A 133 -24.99 -8.24 -7.04
CA LEU A 133 -25.12 -9.39 -7.94
C LEU A 133 -25.04 -10.69 -7.13
N THR A 134 -26.10 -11.49 -7.18
CA THR A 134 -26.17 -12.82 -6.57
C THR A 134 -26.31 -13.91 -7.65
N GLN A 135 -26.17 -15.18 -7.26
CA GLN A 135 -26.39 -16.31 -8.17
C GLN A 135 -27.81 -16.32 -8.79
N ALA A 136 -28.81 -15.87 -8.04
CA ALA A 136 -30.19 -15.77 -8.52
C ALA A 136 -30.33 -14.71 -9.61
N ASP A 137 -29.65 -13.57 -9.46
CA ASP A 137 -29.68 -12.48 -10.44
C ASP A 137 -29.02 -12.90 -11.75
N ILE A 138 -27.86 -13.57 -11.70
CA ILE A 138 -27.16 -14.09 -12.89
C ILE A 138 -28.07 -15.06 -13.67
N THR A 139 -28.85 -15.89 -12.97
CA THR A 139 -29.76 -16.86 -13.59
C THR A 139 -31.00 -16.19 -14.21
N ALA A 140 -31.45 -15.06 -13.67
CA ALA A 140 -32.57 -14.28 -14.23
C ALA A 140 -32.15 -13.35 -15.40
N LEU A 141 -30.85 -13.14 -15.61
CA LEU A 141 -30.28 -12.14 -16.52
C LEU A 141 -30.10 -12.61 -17.98
N ALA A 142 -30.57 -13.80 -18.39
CA ALA A 142 -30.61 -14.15 -19.81
C ALA A 142 -31.61 -13.28 -20.62
N GLY A 143 -32.52 -12.55 -19.96
CA GLY A 143 -33.55 -11.73 -20.62
C GLY A 143 -33.66 -10.26 -20.17
N LYS A 144 -32.76 -9.75 -19.32
CA LYS A 144 -32.90 -8.41 -18.71
C LYS A 144 -31.65 -7.51 -18.78
N ILE A 145 -30.51 -8.00 -19.25
CA ILE A 145 -29.37 -7.12 -19.57
C ILE A 145 -29.61 -6.48 -20.94
N ASN A 146 -30.64 -5.64 -21.05
CA ASN A 146 -30.56 -4.53 -21.99
C ASN A 146 -29.82 -3.42 -21.24
N LEU A 147 -28.49 -3.47 -21.31
CA LEU A 147 -27.70 -2.25 -21.17
C LEU A 147 -28.10 -1.40 -22.37
N ASN A 148 -28.60 -0.20 -22.10
CA ASN A 148 -28.87 0.79 -23.14
C ASN A 148 -27.63 1.03 -24.00
#